data_AF-A0A498M1Y5-F1
#
_entry.id   AF-A0A498M1Y5-F1
#
_cell.length_a   1.000
_cell.length_b   1.000
_cell.length_c   1.000
_cell.angle_alpha   90.00
_cell.angle_beta   90.00
_cell.angle_gamma   90.00
#
_symmetry.space_group_name_H-M   'P 1'
#
loop_
_entity.id
_entity.type
_entity.pdbx_description
1 polymer ?
#
loop_
_entity_poly.entity_id
_entity_poly.type
_entity_poly.pdbx_seq_one_letter_code
_entity_poly.pdbx_strand_id
1 'polypeptide(L)'
;MTLRLGTCVCPSLLNRLLHLCGSLQVTHPELAKRILAEKYSLAATWRRGEDMFQVRGQNGLLLNSMTPLPVVAGQEQIQSTADQALETFYPIAPTIDLQNTHVYQEKSDTGFREDYPYPHAHTLFLMEMGNTPKLLPEQLRAKMVMFTFGNALARAQALYGKEPRVLEKPIVVQSVATNGRLFQFVVFQLNTTDLQSDSGVKNLVWVDEDQPLYEFAKVKPLIKKKVVQVPAGLSGYQPETFKKFLALYLHGAA
;
A
#
# COMPACT_ATOMS: atom_id res chain seq x y z
N MET A 1 -24.43 -18.47 -13.85
CA MET A 1 -24.72 -17.17 -13.21
C MET A 1 -23.83 -17.04 -11.97
N THR A 2 -22.68 -16.40 -12.15
CA THR A 2 -21.70 -16.14 -11.07
C THR A 2 -22.24 -14.98 -10.27
N LEU A 3 -22.83 -15.26 -9.10
CA LEU A 3 -23.26 -14.20 -8.18
C LEU A 3 -22.04 -13.34 -7.85
N ARG A 4 -22.12 -12.05 -8.20
CA ARG A 4 -21.23 -11.02 -7.68
C ARG A 4 -21.34 -11.09 -6.16
N LEU A 5 -20.29 -11.57 -5.49
CA LEU A 5 -20.14 -11.41 -4.05
C LEU A 5 -20.34 -9.91 -3.76
N GLY A 6 -21.36 -9.62 -2.97
CA GLY A 6 -21.83 -8.26 -2.73
C GLY A 6 -20.71 -7.37 -2.18
N THR A 7 -20.88 -6.08 -2.42
CA THR A 7 -20.00 -4.97 -2.06
C THR A 7 -19.59 -4.92 -0.58
N CYS A 8 -20.27 -5.67 0.31
CA CYS A 8 -20.00 -5.75 1.75
C CYS A 8 -19.02 -6.87 2.18
N VAL A 9 -18.62 -7.78 1.29
CA VAL A 9 -17.77 -8.94 1.68
C VAL A 9 -16.30 -8.56 1.83
N CYS A 10 -15.78 -7.69 0.96
CA CYS A 10 -14.36 -7.33 0.95
C CYS A 10 -13.86 -6.70 2.27
N PRO A 11 -14.53 -5.66 2.84
CA PRO A 11 -14.11 -5.10 4.13
C PRO A 11 -14.21 -6.09 5.28
N SER A 12 -15.27 -6.90 5.27
CA SER A 12 -15.50 -7.91 6.31
C SER A 12 -14.41 -8.98 6.29
N LEU A 13 -13.97 -9.41 5.11
CA LEU A 13 -12.86 -10.35 4.96
C LEU A 13 -11.56 -9.73 5.47
N LEU A 14 -11.20 -8.53 5.00
CA LEU A 14 -9.96 -7.87 5.41
C LEU A 14 -9.90 -7.68 6.93
N ASN A 15 -10.96 -7.14 7.53
CA ASN A 15 -11.02 -6.94 8.98
C ASN A 15 -10.87 -8.25 9.76
N ARG A 16 -11.44 -9.35 9.27
CA ARG A 16 -11.26 -10.67 9.89
C ARG A 16 -9.83 -11.20 9.75
N LEU A 17 -9.17 -10.98 8.61
CA LEU A 17 -7.77 -11.34 8.43
C LEU A 17 -6.85 -10.52 9.33
N LEU A 18 -7.10 -9.21 9.46
CA LEU A 18 -6.38 -8.33 10.39
C LEU A 18 -6.58 -8.76 11.84
N HIS A 19 -7.82 -9.07 12.23
CA HIS A 19 -8.12 -9.57 13.57
C HIS A 19 -7.40 -10.91 13.85
N LEU A 20 -7.38 -11.82 12.87
CA LEU A 20 -6.64 -13.08 12.99
C LEU A 20 -5.14 -12.82 13.20
N CYS A 21 -4.54 -11.89 12.45
CA CYS A 21 -3.13 -11.54 12.64
C CYS A 21 -2.89 -10.87 14.02
N GLY A 22 -3.81 -10.00 14.46
CA GLY A 22 -3.74 -9.34 15.77
C GLY A 22 -3.81 -10.32 16.95
N SER A 23 -4.45 -11.49 16.79
CA SER A 23 -4.47 -12.53 17.84
C SER A 23 -3.09 -13.08 18.19
N LEU A 24 -2.09 -12.87 17.31
CA LEU A 24 -0.71 -13.26 17.54
C LEU A 24 0.04 -12.33 18.51
N GLN A 25 -0.59 -11.27 19.01
CA GLN A 25 0.01 -10.35 19.99
C GLN A 25 0.54 -11.07 21.24
N VAL A 26 -0.07 -12.19 21.64
CA VAL A 26 0.41 -13.01 22.77
C VAL A 26 1.81 -13.55 22.52
N THR A 27 2.10 -13.96 21.29
CA THR A 27 3.41 -14.47 20.86
C THR A 27 4.35 -13.36 20.35
N HIS A 28 3.80 -12.23 19.91
CA HIS A 28 4.53 -11.09 19.34
C HIS A 28 4.08 -9.79 20.02
N PRO A 29 4.58 -9.46 21.23
CA PRO A 29 4.12 -8.32 22.02
C PRO A 29 4.26 -6.96 21.33
N GLU A 30 5.22 -6.82 20.39
CA GLU A 30 5.42 -5.59 19.60
C GLU A 30 4.21 -5.22 18.73
N LEU A 31 3.32 -6.17 18.43
CA LEU A 31 2.04 -5.90 17.77
C LEU A 31 1.13 -4.97 18.59
N ALA A 32 1.30 -4.94 19.92
CA ALA A 32 0.56 -4.03 20.81
C ALA A 32 0.88 -2.54 20.57
N LYS A 33 2.03 -2.25 19.94
CA LYS A 33 2.51 -0.88 19.66
C LYS A 33 2.01 -0.36 18.32
N ARG A 34 0.85 -0.86 17.88
CA ARG A 34 0.26 -0.53 16.58
C ARG A 34 -1.22 -0.21 16.73
N ILE A 35 -1.71 0.64 15.84
CA ILE A 35 -3.12 1.02 15.80
C ILE A 35 -3.60 1.09 14.36
N LEU A 36 -4.83 0.64 14.13
CA LEU A 36 -5.46 0.76 12.82
C LEU A 36 -6.27 2.07 12.77
N ALA A 37 -5.83 3.00 11.94
CA ALA A 37 -6.49 4.26 11.69
C ALA A 37 -7.42 4.17 10.48
N GLU A 38 -8.63 4.71 10.64
CA GLU A 38 -9.59 4.89 9.55
C GLU A 38 -9.71 6.37 9.18
N LYS A 39 -10.08 6.66 7.93
CA LYS A 39 -10.36 8.03 7.45
C LYS A 39 -9.22 9.04 7.66
N TYR A 40 -7.98 8.58 7.81
CA TYR A 40 -6.81 9.45 7.79
C TYR A 40 -6.70 10.13 6.42
N SER A 41 -6.21 11.37 6.38
CA SER A 41 -6.05 12.14 5.15
C SER A 41 -4.59 12.51 4.93
N LEU A 42 -3.96 11.89 3.95
CA LEU A 42 -2.59 12.18 3.55
C LEU A 42 -2.53 13.45 2.68
N ALA A 43 -1.43 14.20 2.80
CA ALA A 43 -0.95 15.11 1.75
C ALA A 43 0.58 15.04 1.66
N ALA A 44 1.14 14.99 0.47
CA ALA A 44 2.58 15.08 0.26
C ALA A 44 2.86 15.79 -1.07
N THR A 45 3.72 16.80 -1.03
CA THR A 45 4.11 17.61 -2.20
C THR A 45 5.60 17.45 -2.48
N TRP A 46 5.94 17.33 -3.77
CA TRP A 46 7.33 17.32 -4.28
C TRP A 46 7.40 17.94 -5.68
N ARG A 47 8.62 18.16 -6.15
CA ARG A 47 8.91 18.65 -7.50
C ARG A 47 9.63 17.57 -8.31
N ARG A 48 9.37 17.54 -9.61
CA ARG A 48 10.06 16.70 -10.59
C ARG A 48 10.16 17.46 -11.91
N GLY A 49 11.38 17.80 -12.33
CA GLY A 49 11.60 18.81 -13.36
C GLY A 49 11.05 20.18 -12.93
N GLU A 50 10.25 20.79 -13.79
CA GLU A 50 9.58 22.07 -13.53
C GLU A 50 8.21 21.89 -12.84
N ASP A 51 7.67 20.66 -12.87
CA ASP A 51 6.34 20.35 -12.38
C ASP A 51 6.32 20.10 -10.86
N MET A 52 5.23 20.54 -10.23
CA MET A 52 4.92 20.24 -8.84
C MET A 52 3.80 19.21 -8.77
N PHE A 53 4.04 18.16 -7.97
CA PHE A 53 3.12 17.06 -7.79
C PHE A 53 2.62 17.02 -6.36
N GLN A 54 1.37 16.57 -6.20
CA GLN A 54 0.78 16.34 -4.89
C GLN A 54 -0.03 15.04 -4.88
N VAL A 55 0.29 14.15 -3.95
CA VAL A 55 -0.60 13.04 -3.57
C VAL A 55 -1.41 13.50 -2.37
N ARG A 56 -2.73 13.35 -2.44
CA ARG A 56 -3.61 13.71 -1.33
C ARG A 56 -4.85 12.82 -1.23
N GLY A 57 -5.43 12.77 -0.03
CA GLY A 57 -6.77 12.24 0.20
C GLY A 57 -6.84 11.07 1.18
N GLN A 58 -8.07 10.64 1.45
CA GLN A 58 -8.36 9.53 2.34
C GLN A 58 -8.37 8.21 1.55
N ASN A 59 -7.48 7.30 1.89
CA ASN A 59 -7.37 6.03 1.18
C ASN A 59 -7.23 4.88 2.16
N GLY A 60 -8.24 4.03 2.20
CA GLY A 60 -8.17 2.77 2.91
C GLY A 60 -8.05 2.89 4.43
N LEU A 61 -7.51 1.83 5.03
CA LEU A 61 -7.15 1.75 6.44
C LEU A 61 -5.63 1.86 6.56
N LEU A 62 -5.11 2.58 7.55
CA LEU A 62 -3.68 2.68 7.78
C LEU A 62 -3.33 2.01 9.10
N LEU A 63 -2.49 0.98 9.06
CA LEU A 63 -1.86 0.47 10.26
C LEU A 63 -0.68 1.37 10.58
N ASN A 64 -0.74 2.02 11.73
CA ASN A 64 0.28 2.89 12.27
C ASN A 64 1.05 2.16 13.38
N SER A 65 2.27 2.60 13.64
CA SER A 65 3.17 2.00 14.62
C SER A 65 3.97 3.06 15.38
N MET A 66 4.39 2.72 16.60
CA MET A 66 5.28 3.57 17.41
C MET A 66 6.72 3.57 16.88
N THR A 67 7.14 2.49 16.19
CA THR A 67 8.49 2.31 15.66
C THR A 67 8.46 2.20 14.13
N PRO A 68 9.44 2.76 13.40
CA PRO A 68 9.50 2.59 11.95
C PRO A 68 9.76 1.14 11.57
N LEU A 69 9.30 0.75 10.37
CA LEU A 69 9.71 -0.50 9.75
C LEU A 69 11.23 -0.51 9.50
N PRO A 70 11.90 -1.68 9.65
CA PRO A 70 13.31 -1.78 9.33
C PRO A 70 13.53 -1.63 7.81
N VAL A 71 14.73 -1.16 7.47
CA VAL A 71 15.17 -0.98 6.08
C VAL A 71 15.28 -2.35 5.40
N VAL A 72 14.82 -2.44 4.15
CA VAL A 72 14.84 -3.68 3.35
C VAL A 72 16.11 -3.76 2.50
N ALA A 73 16.44 -2.69 1.78
CA ALA A 73 17.65 -2.59 0.97
C ALA A 73 18.73 -1.77 1.69
N GLY A 74 19.91 -2.36 1.88
CA GLY A 74 21.05 -1.72 2.52
C GLY A 74 21.72 -0.64 1.64
N GLN A 75 22.70 0.05 2.23
CA GLN A 75 23.37 1.21 1.61
C GLN A 75 24.00 0.91 0.24
N GLU A 76 24.63 -0.25 0.09
CA GLU A 76 25.26 -0.67 -1.18
C GLU A 76 24.22 -0.81 -2.31
N GLN A 77 23.10 -1.50 -2.03
CA GLN A 77 22.01 -1.64 -2.98
C GLN A 77 21.40 -0.28 -3.33
N ILE A 78 21.22 0.60 -2.34
CA ILE A 78 20.73 1.97 -2.56
C ILE A 78 21.69 2.74 -3.47
N GLN A 79 23.00 2.71 -3.22
CA GLN A 79 24.00 3.42 -4.02
C GLN A 79 24.04 2.91 -5.47
N SER A 80 23.88 1.60 -5.67
CA SER A 80 23.85 0.99 -7.01
C SER A 80 22.71 1.50 -7.91
N THR A 81 21.66 2.09 -7.34
CA THR A 81 20.54 2.64 -8.11
C THR A 81 20.89 3.96 -8.82
N ALA A 82 22.01 4.60 -8.45
CA ALA A 82 22.44 5.85 -9.05
C ALA A 82 22.64 5.71 -10.57
N ASP A 83 23.18 4.57 -11.00
CA ASP A 83 23.51 4.28 -12.39
C ASP A 83 22.32 3.77 -13.22
N GLN A 84 21.19 3.48 -12.58
CA GLN A 84 20.00 2.98 -13.27
C GLN A 84 19.26 4.13 -13.96
N ALA A 85 18.94 4.00 -15.25
CA ALA A 85 18.09 4.96 -15.94
C ALA A 85 16.60 4.69 -15.67
N LEU A 86 15.78 5.74 -15.57
CA LEU A 86 14.34 5.58 -15.54
C LEU A 86 13.80 5.41 -16.96
N GLU A 87 12.89 4.45 -17.14
CA GLU A 87 12.23 4.24 -18.42
C GLU A 87 11.33 5.43 -18.78
N THR A 88 11.21 5.67 -20.08
CA THR A 88 10.29 6.67 -20.64
C THR A 88 9.25 5.98 -21.51
N PHE A 89 8.04 6.51 -21.49
CA PHE A 89 6.91 6.07 -22.31
C PHE A 89 6.49 7.18 -23.27
N TYR A 90 7.45 7.99 -23.74
CA TYR A 90 7.25 8.97 -24.79
C TYR A 90 6.49 8.35 -25.98
N PRO A 91 5.44 9.00 -26.54
CA PRO A 91 5.06 10.41 -26.34
C PRO A 91 4.07 10.68 -25.20
N ILE A 92 3.70 9.68 -24.40
CA ILE A 92 2.75 9.87 -23.30
C ILE A 92 3.43 10.66 -22.18
N ALA A 93 2.77 11.72 -21.70
CA ALA A 93 3.28 12.54 -20.61
C ALA A 93 3.10 11.82 -19.26
N PRO A 94 4.08 11.86 -18.33
CA PRO A 94 3.93 11.26 -16.99
C PRO A 94 2.81 11.86 -16.14
N THR A 95 2.30 13.02 -16.54
CA THR A 95 1.18 13.74 -15.91
C THR A 95 -0.19 13.34 -16.46
N ILE A 96 -0.25 12.40 -17.42
CA ILE A 96 -1.52 11.90 -17.96
C ILE A 96 -2.40 11.36 -16.83
N ASP A 97 -3.72 11.57 -16.95
CA ASP A 97 -4.75 11.22 -15.97
C ASP A 97 -4.65 11.90 -14.58
N LEU A 98 -3.68 12.80 -14.36
CA LEU A 98 -3.63 13.63 -13.16
C LEU A 98 -4.53 14.86 -13.29
N GLN A 99 -5.09 15.29 -12.16
CA GLN A 99 -5.85 16.52 -12.09
C GLN A 99 -4.92 17.73 -12.14
N ASN A 100 -4.81 18.38 -13.30
CA ASN A 100 -4.10 19.66 -13.42
C ASN A 100 -4.91 20.78 -12.71
N THR A 101 -4.27 21.47 -11.76
CA THR A 101 -4.91 22.48 -10.91
C THR A 101 -4.00 23.70 -10.76
N HIS A 102 -4.58 24.90 -10.85
CA HIS A 102 -3.86 26.17 -10.67
C HIS A 102 -4.10 26.83 -9.30
N VAL A 103 -5.14 26.40 -8.58
CA VAL A 103 -5.47 26.88 -7.23
C VAL A 103 -5.30 25.74 -6.24
N TYR A 104 -4.17 25.72 -5.56
CA TYR A 104 -3.81 24.66 -4.63
C TYR A 104 -3.06 25.21 -3.41
N GLN A 105 -2.89 24.36 -2.41
CA GLN A 105 -2.03 24.62 -1.26
C GLN A 105 -0.92 23.57 -1.21
N GLU A 106 0.34 24.03 -1.20
CA GLU A 106 1.48 23.17 -0.95
C GLU A 106 1.44 22.70 0.50
N LYS A 107 1.05 21.45 0.70
CA LYS A 107 0.86 20.86 2.03
C LYS A 107 1.50 19.48 2.07
N SER A 108 2.24 19.24 3.14
CA SER A 108 2.71 17.91 3.53
C SER A 108 2.17 17.61 4.91
N ASP A 109 1.40 16.55 5.02
CA ASP A 109 0.63 16.19 6.22
C ASP A 109 0.51 14.67 6.28
N THR A 110 0.91 14.10 7.40
CA THR A 110 0.79 12.66 7.67
C THR A 110 -0.66 12.23 7.93
N GLY A 111 -1.58 13.19 8.11
CA GLY A 111 -2.97 12.98 8.48
C GLY A 111 -3.19 12.93 9.99
N PHE A 112 -2.13 13.16 10.78
CA PHE A 112 -2.15 13.16 12.24
C PHE A 112 -1.41 14.38 12.79
N ARG A 113 -1.75 14.73 14.03
CA ARG A 113 -1.03 15.75 14.80
C ARG A 113 0.42 15.32 15.08
N GLU A 114 1.30 16.28 15.31
CA GLU A 114 2.74 16.03 15.51
C GLU A 114 3.06 15.12 16.71
N ASP A 115 2.27 15.22 17.78
CA ASP A 115 2.38 14.40 19.00
C ASP A 115 1.60 13.09 18.94
N TYR A 116 1.20 12.64 17.73
CA TYR A 116 0.47 11.39 17.58
C TYR A 116 1.36 10.19 18.01
N PRO A 117 0.91 9.32 18.93
CA PRO A 117 1.76 8.26 19.49
C PRO A 117 2.22 7.20 18.49
N TYR A 118 1.57 7.09 17.33
CA TYR A 118 1.86 6.09 16.30
C TYR A 118 2.22 6.76 14.96
N PRO A 119 3.33 7.52 14.90
CA PRO A 119 3.59 8.41 13.77
C PRO A 119 4.12 7.69 12.52
N HIS A 120 4.42 6.40 12.61
CA HIS A 120 4.99 5.62 11.51
C HIS A 120 3.91 4.82 10.78
N ALA A 121 3.64 5.19 9.53
CA ALA A 121 2.84 4.39 8.62
C ALA A 121 3.52 3.02 8.41
N HIS A 122 2.86 1.94 8.84
CA HIS A 122 3.36 0.58 8.71
C HIS A 122 2.82 -0.06 7.43
N THR A 123 1.51 -0.29 7.36
CA THR A 123 0.84 -0.90 6.19
C THR A 123 -0.44 -0.15 5.83
N LEU A 124 -0.55 0.24 4.57
CA LEU A 124 -1.76 0.78 3.98
C LEU A 124 -2.63 -0.33 3.40
N PHE A 125 -3.91 -0.41 3.79
CA PHE A 125 -4.85 -1.38 3.25
C PHE A 125 -5.87 -0.73 2.32
N LEU A 126 -5.78 -1.03 1.03
CA LEU A 126 -6.71 -0.54 0.01
C LEU A 126 -7.77 -1.61 -0.32
N MET A 127 -9.02 -1.21 -0.35
CA MET A 127 -10.14 -2.09 -0.71
C MET A 127 -10.86 -1.54 -1.93
N GLU A 128 -11.07 -2.39 -2.94
CA GLU A 128 -11.98 -2.06 -4.03
C GLU A 128 -13.43 -2.24 -3.57
N MET A 129 -14.08 -1.14 -3.25
CA MET A 129 -15.47 -1.11 -2.82
C MET A 129 -16.39 -1.00 -4.04
N GLY A 130 -17.56 -1.64 -4.01
CA GLY A 130 -18.39 -1.72 -5.21
C GLY A 130 -19.03 -0.40 -5.68
N ASN A 131 -18.96 0.68 -4.90
CA ASN A 131 -19.42 2.00 -5.31
C ASN A 131 -18.28 2.87 -5.90
N THR A 132 -17.02 2.44 -5.80
CA THR A 132 -15.90 3.13 -6.45
C THR A 132 -15.66 2.54 -7.84
N PRO A 133 -15.29 3.36 -8.85
CA PRO A 133 -14.83 2.84 -10.13
C PRO A 133 -13.76 1.78 -9.90
N LYS A 134 -13.93 0.61 -10.51
CA LYS A 134 -12.94 -0.47 -10.40
C LYS A 134 -11.72 -0.06 -11.18
N LEU A 135 -10.58 -0.06 -10.51
CA LEU A 135 -9.31 0.21 -11.16
C LEU A 135 -8.88 -1.07 -11.89
N LEU A 136 -8.17 -0.91 -13.00
CA LEU A 136 -7.42 -2.03 -13.55
C LEU A 136 -6.37 -2.49 -12.52
N PRO A 137 -5.97 -3.77 -12.50
CA PRO A 137 -4.98 -4.26 -11.53
C PRO A 137 -3.71 -3.42 -11.47
N GLU A 138 -3.17 -3.02 -12.64
CA GLU A 138 -2.02 -2.13 -12.78
C GLU A 138 -2.25 -0.71 -12.23
N GLN A 139 -3.44 -0.14 -12.44
CA GLN A 139 -3.81 1.17 -11.89
C GLN A 139 -3.93 1.12 -10.37
N LEU A 140 -4.44 0.01 -9.82
CA LEU A 140 -4.48 -0.21 -8.38
C LEU A 140 -3.06 -0.31 -7.81
N ARG A 141 -2.13 -1.00 -8.49
CA ARG A 141 -0.71 -1.05 -8.09
C ARG A 141 -0.07 0.33 -8.13
N ALA A 142 -0.25 1.08 -9.21
CA ALA A 142 0.26 2.45 -9.32
C ALA A 142 -0.26 3.31 -8.15
N LYS A 143 -1.55 3.20 -7.82
CA LYS A 143 -2.13 3.85 -6.65
C LYS A 143 -1.46 3.40 -5.33
N MET A 144 -1.22 2.11 -5.14
CA MET A 144 -0.53 1.60 -3.94
C MET A 144 0.88 2.21 -3.81
N VAL A 145 1.64 2.25 -4.90
CA VAL A 145 3.00 2.85 -4.93
C VAL A 145 2.93 4.34 -4.59
N MET A 146 2.03 5.10 -5.22
CA MET A 146 1.92 6.54 -4.96
C MET A 146 1.52 6.87 -3.53
N PHE A 147 0.61 6.10 -2.91
CA PHE A 147 0.20 6.34 -1.53
C PHE A 147 1.21 5.86 -0.49
N THR A 148 1.97 4.79 -0.77
CA THR A 148 3.09 4.39 0.10
C THR A 148 4.23 5.40 0.02
N PHE A 149 4.58 5.85 -1.18
CA PHE A 149 5.51 6.96 -1.41
C PHE A 149 5.08 8.23 -0.68
N GLY A 150 3.82 8.65 -0.83
CA GLY A 150 3.32 9.87 -0.18
C GLY A 150 3.37 9.79 1.36
N ASN A 151 3.00 8.64 1.96
CA ASN A 151 3.13 8.43 3.41
C ASN A 151 4.60 8.49 3.86
N ALA A 152 5.50 7.85 3.12
CA ALA A 152 6.93 7.87 3.43
C ALA A 152 7.50 9.30 3.30
N LEU A 153 7.14 10.03 2.24
CA LEU A 153 7.60 11.39 1.98
C LEU A 153 7.10 12.37 3.03
N ALA A 154 5.82 12.32 3.38
CA ALA A 154 5.26 13.17 4.44
C ALA A 154 5.98 12.93 5.78
N ARG A 155 6.30 11.67 6.10
CA ARG A 155 7.09 11.34 7.30
C ARG A 155 8.53 11.84 7.21
N ALA A 156 9.21 11.67 6.06
CA ALA A 156 10.56 12.18 5.86
C ALA A 156 10.62 13.70 6.01
N GLN A 157 9.66 14.43 5.43
CA GLN A 157 9.58 15.87 5.53
C GLN A 157 9.31 16.34 6.96
N ALA A 158 8.49 15.62 7.71
CA ALA A 158 8.25 15.89 9.13
C ALA A 158 9.50 15.65 10.00
N LEU A 159 10.37 14.70 9.64
CA LEU A 159 11.56 14.35 10.40
C LEU A 159 12.80 15.18 10.03
N TYR A 160 12.98 15.47 8.74
CA TYR A 160 14.23 16.00 8.18
C TYR A 160 14.06 17.36 7.49
N GLY A 161 12.84 17.90 7.48
CA GLY A 161 12.50 19.10 6.72
C GLY A 161 12.28 18.81 5.23
N LYS A 162 11.99 19.88 4.48
CA LYS A 162 11.63 19.78 3.05
C LYS A 162 12.83 19.82 2.09
N GLU A 163 14.03 20.04 2.61
CA GLU A 163 15.25 20.11 1.80
C GLU A 163 15.54 18.78 1.10
N PRO A 164 15.69 18.76 -0.24
CA PRO A 164 16.08 17.59 -1.02
C PRO A 164 17.36 16.95 -0.48
N ARG A 165 17.33 15.63 -0.23
CA ARG A 165 18.50 14.88 0.24
C ARG A 165 18.36 13.38 0.04
N VAL A 166 19.49 12.69 0.00
CA VAL A 166 19.54 11.26 0.30
C VAL A 166 19.36 11.07 1.80
N LEU A 167 18.48 10.15 2.19
CA LEU A 167 18.13 9.90 3.59
C LEU A 167 19.17 8.99 4.25
N GLU A 168 19.72 9.43 5.38
CA GLU A 168 20.59 8.59 6.21
C GLU A 168 19.84 7.37 6.77
N LYS A 169 18.54 7.56 7.08
CA LYS A 169 17.64 6.51 7.55
C LYS A 169 16.45 6.43 6.61
N PRO A 170 16.48 5.50 5.63
CA PRO A 170 15.37 5.25 4.72
C PRO A 170 14.06 4.96 5.46
N ILE A 171 12.94 5.31 4.84
CA ILE A 171 11.60 5.08 5.41
C ILE A 171 10.89 4.02 4.59
N VAL A 172 10.46 2.94 5.25
CA VAL A 172 9.72 1.84 4.63
C VAL A 172 8.24 1.95 4.96
N VAL A 173 7.38 1.82 3.94
CA VAL A 173 5.92 1.77 4.07
C VAL A 173 5.39 0.64 3.19
N GLN A 174 4.52 -0.19 3.74
CA GLN A 174 3.91 -1.32 3.02
C GLN A 174 2.50 -0.96 2.54
N SER A 175 2.00 -1.71 1.57
CA SER A 175 0.59 -1.66 1.17
C SER A 175 0.07 -3.02 0.74
N VAL A 176 -1.19 -3.28 1.07
CA VAL A 176 -1.94 -4.45 0.65
C VAL A 176 -3.24 -3.96 0.02
N ALA A 177 -3.50 -4.37 -1.22
CA ALA A 177 -4.77 -4.09 -1.88
C ALA A 177 -5.55 -5.36 -2.14
N THR A 178 -6.87 -5.31 -2.02
CA THR A 178 -7.73 -6.47 -2.32
C THR A 178 -9.11 -6.09 -2.82
N ASN A 179 -9.67 -6.96 -3.67
CA ASN A 179 -11.08 -6.96 -4.05
C ASN A 179 -11.90 -8.06 -3.34
N GLY A 180 -11.31 -8.67 -2.30
CA GLY A 180 -11.89 -9.77 -1.54
C GLY A 180 -11.53 -11.16 -2.09
N ARG A 181 -10.89 -11.26 -3.26
CA ARG A 181 -10.39 -12.52 -3.82
C ARG A 181 -8.91 -12.44 -4.19
N LEU A 182 -8.53 -11.42 -4.96
CA LEU A 182 -7.15 -11.17 -5.35
C LEU A 182 -6.51 -10.20 -4.34
N PHE A 183 -5.25 -10.44 -4.03
CA PHE A 183 -4.41 -9.60 -3.19
C PHE A 183 -3.22 -9.11 -3.99
N GLN A 184 -2.80 -7.90 -3.69
CA GLN A 184 -1.60 -7.28 -4.24
C GLN A 184 -0.79 -6.74 -3.08
N PHE A 185 0.53 -6.91 -3.15
CA PHE A 185 1.44 -6.56 -2.07
C PHE A 185 2.51 -5.59 -2.60
N VAL A 186 2.75 -4.52 -1.85
CA VAL A 186 3.79 -3.53 -2.12
C VAL A 186 4.60 -3.29 -0.86
N VAL A 187 5.91 -3.25 -1.00
CA VAL A 187 6.82 -2.70 0.00
C VAL A 187 7.58 -1.57 -0.66
N PHE A 188 7.42 -0.35 -0.16
CA PHE A 188 8.09 0.83 -0.70
C PHE A 188 9.15 1.31 0.28
N GLN A 189 10.34 1.61 -0.21
CA GLN A 189 11.44 2.19 0.58
C GLN A 189 11.86 3.54 -0.02
N LEU A 190 11.61 4.59 0.74
CA LEU A 190 12.06 5.95 0.45
C LEU A 190 13.52 6.10 0.88
N ASN A 191 14.40 6.26 -0.11
CA ASN A 191 15.84 6.43 0.05
C ASN A 191 16.27 7.89 -0.15
N THR A 192 15.54 8.65 -0.97
CA THR A 192 15.86 10.04 -1.28
C THR A 192 14.58 10.89 -1.37
N THR A 193 14.69 12.14 -0.95
CA THR A 193 13.70 13.22 -1.22
C THR A 193 14.18 14.16 -2.33
N ASP A 194 15.38 13.95 -2.87
CA ASP A 194 15.84 14.61 -4.08
C ASP A 194 15.24 13.91 -5.31
N LEU A 195 14.16 14.51 -5.82
CA LEU A 195 13.30 13.96 -6.88
C LEU A 195 13.23 14.89 -8.10
N GLN A 196 13.97 16.01 -8.08
CA GLN A 196 13.90 17.03 -9.12
C GLN A 196 14.51 16.53 -10.43
N SER A 197 15.60 15.76 -10.34
CA SER A 197 16.28 15.15 -11.50
C SER A 197 16.07 13.64 -11.55
N ASP A 198 16.40 13.02 -12.69
CA ASP A 198 16.43 11.55 -12.85
C ASP A 198 17.76 10.93 -12.42
N SER A 199 18.72 11.76 -12.03
CA SER A 199 20.06 11.34 -11.63
C SER A 199 20.14 11.05 -10.13
N GLY A 200 21.19 10.31 -9.73
CA GLY A 200 21.43 9.96 -8.34
C GLY A 200 20.59 8.79 -7.83
N VAL A 201 20.68 8.58 -6.52
CA VAL A 201 20.05 7.47 -5.80
C VAL A 201 18.53 7.47 -6.02
N LYS A 202 17.94 6.29 -6.16
CA LYS A 202 16.52 6.09 -6.41
C LYS A 202 15.84 5.37 -5.26
N ASN A 203 14.53 5.56 -5.18
CA ASN A 203 13.67 4.82 -4.27
C ASN A 203 13.44 3.40 -4.80
N LEU A 204 13.18 2.46 -3.90
CA LEU A 204 13.00 1.06 -4.23
C LEU A 204 11.58 0.59 -3.91
N VAL A 205 11.07 -0.33 -4.71
CA VAL A 205 9.76 -0.92 -4.52
C VAL A 205 9.80 -2.41 -4.85
N TRP A 206 9.22 -3.23 -3.98
CA TRP A 206 8.98 -4.64 -4.21
C TRP A 206 7.49 -4.85 -4.39
N VAL A 207 7.11 -5.55 -5.46
CA VAL A 207 5.72 -5.75 -5.85
C VAL A 207 5.49 -7.24 -6.06
N ASP A 208 4.38 -7.73 -5.51
CA ASP A 208 3.88 -9.07 -5.78
C ASP A 208 2.39 -8.97 -6.16
N GLU A 209 2.12 -9.32 -7.41
CA GLU A 209 0.88 -8.96 -8.11
C GLU A 209 -0.11 -10.12 -8.20
N ASP A 210 -1.40 -9.77 -8.25
CA ASP A 210 -2.50 -10.66 -8.62
C ASP A 210 -2.51 -12.02 -7.90
N GLN A 211 -2.24 -12.02 -6.59
CA GLN A 211 -2.19 -13.21 -5.74
C GLN A 211 -3.61 -13.64 -5.32
N PRO A 212 -4.18 -14.72 -5.88
CA PRO A 212 -5.50 -15.19 -5.45
C PRO A 212 -5.45 -15.80 -4.05
N LEU A 213 -6.39 -15.44 -3.19
CA LEU A 213 -6.61 -16.14 -1.92
C LEU A 213 -7.41 -17.44 -2.13
N TYR A 214 -8.29 -17.44 -3.14
CA TYR A 214 -9.10 -18.59 -3.53
C TYR A 214 -9.56 -18.46 -4.99
N GLU A 215 -9.90 -19.58 -5.64
CA GLU A 215 -10.36 -19.58 -7.03
C GLU A 215 -11.79 -19.02 -7.16
N PHE A 216 -12.72 -19.61 -6.42
CA PHE A 216 -14.12 -19.18 -6.37
C PHE A 216 -14.77 -19.50 -5.03
N ALA A 217 -15.84 -18.77 -4.71
CA ALA A 217 -16.73 -19.07 -3.61
C ALA A 217 -18.18 -19.10 -4.11
N LYS A 218 -18.89 -20.18 -3.78
CA LYS A 218 -20.30 -20.39 -4.15
C LYS A 218 -21.18 -20.29 -2.92
N VAL A 219 -22.08 -19.31 -2.92
CA VAL A 219 -23.09 -19.19 -1.85
C VAL A 219 -24.12 -20.32 -1.94
N LYS A 220 -24.43 -20.79 -3.15
CA LYS A 220 -25.39 -21.87 -3.40
C LYS A 220 -24.72 -23.00 -4.19
N PRO A 221 -25.01 -24.27 -3.87
CA PRO A 221 -24.46 -25.38 -4.63
C PRO A 221 -25.00 -25.37 -6.06
N LEU A 222 -24.18 -25.78 -7.01
CA LEU A 222 -24.62 -26.05 -8.38
C LEU A 222 -25.11 -27.49 -8.44
N ILE A 223 -26.41 -27.68 -8.65
CA ILE A 223 -27.04 -29.00 -8.77
C ILE A 223 -27.47 -29.21 -10.22
N LYS A 224 -27.06 -30.33 -10.83
CA LYS A 224 -27.52 -30.76 -12.16
C LYS A 224 -27.98 -32.21 -12.08
N LYS A 225 -29.16 -32.51 -12.67
CA LYS A 225 -29.77 -33.86 -12.67
C LYS A 225 -29.84 -34.50 -11.26
N LYS A 226 -30.26 -33.72 -10.26
CA LYS A 226 -30.32 -34.11 -8.83
C LYS A 226 -28.96 -34.49 -8.19
N VAL A 227 -27.83 -34.18 -8.84
CA VAL A 227 -26.48 -34.39 -8.31
C VAL A 227 -25.78 -33.06 -8.08
N VAL A 228 -25.14 -32.90 -6.93
CA VAL A 228 -24.32 -31.73 -6.61
C VAL A 228 -23.04 -31.77 -7.44
N GLN A 229 -22.87 -30.82 -8.34
CA GLN A 229 -21.69 -30.67 -9.19
C GLN A 229 -20.63 -29.79 -8.53
N VAL A 230 -21.07 -28.74 -7.83
CA VAL A 230 -20.19 -27.86 -7.06
C VAL A 230 -20.88 -27.58 -5.74
N PRO A 231 -20.29 -27.93 -4.59
CA PRO A 231 -20.88 -27.63 -3.29
C PRO A 231 -20.91 -26.11 -3.04
N ALA A 232 -21.74 -25.68 -2.08
CA ALA A 232 -21.59 -24.35 -1.52
C ALA A 232 -20.30 -24.31 -0.69
N GLY A 233 -19.62 -23.16 -0.71
CA GLY A 233 -18.36 -22.97 -0.02
C GLY A 233 -17.28 -22.37 -0.90
N LEU A 234 -16.09 -22.28 -0.32
CA LEU A 234 -14.87 -21.79 -0.96
C LEU A 234 -14.13 -22.98 -1.59
N SER A 235 -13.57 -22.76 -2.78
CA SER A 235 -12.76 -23.75 -3.50
C SER A 235 -11.44 -23.13 -3.94
N GLY A 236 -10.41 -23.97 -4.04
CA GLY A 236 -9.08 -23.59 -4.49
C GLY A 236 -8.40 -22.56 -3.57
N TYR A 237 -8.51 -22.74 -2.25
CA TYR A 237 -7.81 -21.89 -1.28
C TYR A 237 -6.30 -21.95 -1.49
N GLN A 238 -5.65 -20.78 -1.52
CA GLN A 238 -4.21 -20.66 -1.70
C GLN A 238 -3.58 -20.05 -0.43
N PRO A 239 -2.99 -20.88 0.45
CA PRO A 239 -2.48 -20.43 1.73
C PRO A 239 -1.30 -19.46 1.60
N GLU A 240 -0.52 -19.54 0.52
CA GLU A 240 0.64 -18.67 0.29
C GLU A 240 0.25 -17.18 0.29
N THR A 241 -0.91 -16.83 -0.27
CA THR A 241 -1.43 -15.46 -0.24
C THR A 241 -1.63 -14.96 1.19
N PHE A 242 -2.16 -15.81 2.09
CA PHE A 242 -2.31 -15.45 3.49
C PHE A 242 -0.96 -15.42 4.23
N LYS A 243 -0.03 -16.32 3.92
CA LYS A 243 1.33 -16.29 4.50
C LYS A 243 2.05 -14.99 4.18
N LYS A 244 1.94 -14.49 2.95
CA LYS A 244 2.49 -13.18 2.53
C LYS A 244 1.82 -12.03 3.27
N PHE A 245 0.48 -12.04 3.37
CA PHE A 245 -0.27 -11.07 4.16
C PHE A 245 0.20 -11.04 5.62
N LEU A 246 0.34 -12.21 6.24
CA LEU A 246 0.81 -12.36 7.61
C LEU A 246 2.26 -11.90 7.77
N ALA A 247 3.15 -12.22 6.82
CA ALA A 247 4.54 -11.80 6.85
C ALA A 247 4.68 -10.27 6.83
N LEU A 248 3.90 -9.56 6.00
CA LEU A 248 3.86 -8.09 6.04
C LEU A 248 3.32 -7.60 7.37
N TYR A 249 2.23 -8.19 7.88
CA TYR A 249 1.69 -7.81 9.18
C TYR A 249 2.69 -8.03 10.33
N LEU A 250 3.49 -9.10 10.32
CA LEU A 250 4.51 -9.35 11.35
C LEU A 250 5.81 -8.57 11.13
N HIS A 251 6.02 -7.95 9.96
CA HIS A 251 7.23 -7.21 9.67
C HIS A 251 7.46 -6.09 10.70
N GLY A 252 8.64 -6.08 11.34
CA GLY A 252 8.95 -5.14 12.43
C GLY A 252 8.29 -5.46 13.78
N ALA A 253 7.76 -6.67 13.98
CA ALA A 253 7.25 -7.18 15.26
C ALA A 253 7.61 -8.65 15.54
N ALA A 254 8.41 -9.27 14.66
CA ALA A 254 8.98 -10.61 14.84
C ALA A 254 10.28 -10.54 15.65
#